data_AF-A0A849DCN0-F1
#
_entry.id   AF-A0A849DCN0-F1
#
_cell.length_a   1.000
_cell.length_b   1.000
_cell.length_c   1.000
_cell.angle_alpha   90.00
_cell.angle_beta   90.00
_cell.angle_gamma   90.00
#
_symmetry.space_group_name_H-M   'P 1'
#
loop_
_entity.id
_entity.type
_entity.pdbx_description
1 polymer ?
#
loop_
_entity_poly.entity_id
_entity_poly.type
_entity_poly.pdbx_seq_one_letter_code
_entity_poly.pdbx_strand_id
1 'polypeptide(L)' 'MNPVEQDILSRKEEITSEVNGVFKLNMKITNWDVPEADDAFASKMIIDIMQEALDSLKAKLDAGEFKDY' A
#
# COMPACT_ATOMS: atom_id res chain seq x y z
N MET A 1 6.66 -6.43 -25.75
CA MET A 1 6.55 -6.42 -24.28
C MET A 1 6.78 -7.84 -23.79
N ASN A 2 7.46 -8.03 -22.66
CA ASN A 2 7.60 -9.37 -22.07
C ASN A 2 6.20 -9.88 -21.65
N PRO A 3 5.81 -11.16 -21.88
CA PRO A 3 4.52 -11.67 -21.43
C PRO A 3 4.21 -11.41 -19.95
N VAL A 4 5.22 -11.47 -19.08
CA VAL A 4 5.10 -11.17 -17.64
C VAL A 4 4.80 -9.69 -17.42
N GLU A 5 5.50 -8.82 -18.13
CA GLU A 5 5.28 -7.37 -18.06
C GLU A 5 3.86 -7.00 -18.52
N GLN A 6 3.33 -7.68 -19.55
CA GLN A 6 1.96 -7.50 -20.00
C GLN A 6 0.93 -7.95 -18.98
N ASP A 7 1.12 -9.11 -18.36
CA ASP A 7 0.23 -9.59 -17.31
C ASP A 7 0.19 -8.63 -16.12
N ILE A 8 1.36 -8.22 -15.61
CA ILE A 8 1.45 -7.29 -14.46
C ILE A 8 0.86 -5.92 -14.78
N LEU A 9 1.16 -5.36 -15.96
CA LEU A 9 0.59 -4.07 -16.36
C LEU A 9 -0.93 -4.11 -16.53
N SER A 10 -1.48 -5.26 -16.96
CA SER A 10 -2.94 -5.43 -17.05
C SER A 10 -3.63 -5.36 -15.68
N ARG A 11 -2.91 -5.71 -14.60
CA ARG A 11 -3.39 -5.68 -13.21
C ARG A 11 -3.12 -4.36 -12.48
N LYS A 12 -2.53 -3.37 -13.15
CA LYS A 12 -2.13 -2.08 -12.52
C LYS A 12 -3.29 -1.40 -11.80
N GLU A 13 -4.47 -1.38 -12.40
CA GLU A 13 -5.66 -0.74 -11.82
C GLU A 13 -6.14 -1.48 -10.57
N GLU A 14 -6.13 -2.81 -10.59
CA GLU A 14 -6.48 -3.66 -9.44
C GLU A 14 -5.50 -3.44 -8.29
N ILE A 15 -4.19 -3.54 -8.54
CA ILE A 15 -3.13 -3.29 -7.55
C ILE A 15 -3.29 -1.89 -6.94
N THR A 16 -3.53 -0.87 -7.77
CA THR A 16 -3.71 0.50 -7.28
C THR A 16 -5.00 0.64 -6.44
N SER A 17 -6.07 -0.04 -6.81
CA SER A 17 -7.33 -0.05 -6.08
C SER A 17 -7.16 -0.69 -4.69
N GLU A 18 -6.44 -1.81 -4.61
CA GLU A 18 -6.15 -2.50 -3.35
C GLU A 18 -5.33 -1.65 -2.38
N VAL A 19 -4.28 -0.98 -2.88
CA VAL A 19 -3.48 -0.03 -2.08
C VAL A 19 -4.35 1.11 -1.53
N ASN A 20 -5.23 1.68 -2.36
CA ASN A 20 -6.18 2.70 -1.92
C ASN A 20 -7.21 2.16 -0.90
N GLY A 21 -7.59 0.90 -1.02
CA GLY A 21 -8.49 0.21 -0.08
C GLY A 21 -7.91 0.14 1.32
N VAL A 22 -6.62 -0.23 1.44
CA VAL A 22 -5.89 -0.26 2.71
C VAL A 22 -5.87 1.12 3.36
N PHE A 23 -5.54 2.17 2.60
CA PHE A 23 -5.54 3.55 3.12
C PHE A 23 -6.92 3.95 3.69
N LYS A 24 -7.99 3.75 2.89
CA LYS A 24 -9.36 4.12 3.28
C LYS A 24 -9.85 3.35 4.51
N LEU A 25 -9.47 2.09 4.65
CA LEU A 25 -9.82 1.28 5.82
C LEU A 25 -9.22 1.88 7.10
N ASN A 26 -7.96 2.27 7.08
CA ASN A 26 -7.27 2.83 8.25
C ASN A 26 -7.79 4.23 8.62
N MET A 27 -8.14 5.06 7.63
CA MET A 27 -8.81 6.34 7.87
C MET A 27 -10.16 6.16 8.58
N LYS A 28 -10.97 5.19 8.16
CA LYS A 28 -12.28 4.90 8.80
C LYS A 28 -12.14 4.46 10.25
N ILE A 29 -11.13 3.64 10.56
CA ILE A 29 -10.84 3.20 11.93
C ILE A 29 -10.46 4.41 12.79
N THR A 30 -9.58 5.26 12.29
CA THR A 30 -9.16 6.49 13.00
C THR A 30 -10.36 7.37 13.34
N ASN A 31 -11.27 7.58 12.39
CA ASN A 31 -12.45 8.42 12.59
C ASN A 31 -13.49 7.79 13.53
N TRP A 32 -13.50 6.46 13.67
CA TRP A 32 -14.33 5.76 14.64
C TRP A 32 -13.74 5.89 16.05
N ASP A 33 -12.43 5.73 16.19
CA ASP A 33 -11.74 5.65 17.47
C ASP A 33 -11.42 7.03 18.09
N VAL A 34 -11.32 8.07 17.26
CA VAL A 34 -10.99 9.44 17.69
C VAL A 34 -12.04 10.42 17.15
N PRO A 35 -12.99 10.87 17.98
CA PRO A 35 -13.87 11.99 17.64
C PRO A 35 -13.02 13.24 17.31
N GLU A 36 -13.43 13.99 16.29
CA GLU A 36 -12.77 15.26 15.89
C GLU A 36 -11.32 15.10 15.39
N ALA A 37 -10.96 13.92 14.87
CA ALA A 37 -9.64 13.68 14.29
C ALA A 37 -9.28 14.73 13.21
N ASP A 38 -8.03 15.20 13.23
CA ASP A 38 -7.45 15.93 12.11
C ASP A 38 -7.18 14.92 10.98
N ASP A 39 -8.17 14.80 10.08
CA ASP A 39 -8.13 13.89 8.94
C ASP A 39 -6.86 14.06 8.08
N ALA A 40 -6.34 15.27 7.96
CA ALA A 40 -5.16 15.55 7.14
C ALA A 40 -3.87 15.03 7.83
N PHE A 41 -3.76 15.26 9.14
CA PHE A 41 -2.65 14.73 9.92
C PHE A 41 -2.66 13.20 9.95
N ALA A 42 -3.82 12.60 10.22
CA ALA A 42 -3.99 11.14 10.22
C ALA A 42 -3.67 10.53 8.84
N SER A 43 -4.17 11.14 7.76
CA SER A 43 -3.89 10.70 6.38
C SER A 43 -2.39 10.67 6.09
N LYS A 44 -1.66 11.71 6.51
CA LYS A 44 -0.21 11.79 6.32
C LYS A 44 0.51 10.64 7.04
N MET A 45 0.17 10.42 8.32
CA MET A 45 0.79 9.34 9.09
C MET A 45 0.52 7.96 8.49
N ILE A 46 -0.70 7.70 8.01
CA ILE A 46 -1.05 6.43 7.36
C ILE A 46 -0.23 6.23 6.09
N ILE A 47 -0.09 7.27 5.25
CA ILE A 47 0.71 7.20 4.03
C ILE A 47 2.19 6.95 4.34
N ASP A 48 2.75 7.62 5.35
CA ASP A 48 4.14 7.44 5.76
C ASP A 48 4.39 5.98 6.19
N ILE A 49 3.49 5.39 6.99
CA ILE A 49 3.57 3.97 7.40
C ILE A 49 3.44 3.03 6.19
N MET A 50 2.52 3.31 5.26
CA MET A 50 2.37 2.51 4.04
C MET A 50 3.63 2.56 3.18
N GLN A 51 4.30 3.71 3.11
CA GLN A 51 5.56 3.88 2.39
C GLN A 51 6.68 3.05 3.03
N GLU A 52 6.82 3.09 4.36
CA GLU A 52 7.79 2.27 5.09
C GLU A 52 7.58 0.76 4.86
N ALA A 53 6.31 0.33 4.82
CA ALA A 53 5.96 -1.06 4.53
C ALA A 53 6.32 -1.47 3.10
N LEU A 54 6.06 -0.60 2.12
CA LEU A 54 6.46 -0.83 0.72
C LEU A 54 7.97 -0.87 0.55
N ASP A 55 8.70 0.01 1.23
CA ASP A 55 10.17 0.01 1.18
C ASP A 55 10.77 -1.24 1.83
N SER A 56 10.14 -1.74 2.90
CA SER A 56 10.50 -3.03 3.49
C SER A 56 10.28 -4.19 2.52
N LEU A 57 9.19 -4.19 1.74
CA LEU A 57 8.95 -5.20 0.71
C LEU A 57 10.01 -5.16 -0.40
N LYS A 58 10.44 -3.96 -0.82
CA LYS A 58 11.54 -3.81 -1.78
C LYS A 58 12.84 -4.37 -1.23
N ALA A 59 13.19 -4.05 0.01
CA ALA A 59 14.39 -4.57 0.66
C ALA A 59 14.40 -6.11 0.71
N LYS A 60 13.25 -6.74 1.01
CA LYS A 60 13.08 -8.20 0.99
C LYS A 60 13.21 -8.79 -0.41
N LEU A 61 12.67 -8.11 -1.43
CA LEU A 61 12.83 -8.50 -2.83
C LEU A 61 14.31 -8.49 -3.24
N ASP A 62 15.03 -7.42 -2.90
CA ASP A 62 16.46 -7.28 -3.19
C ASP A 62 17.31 -8.32 -2.44
N ALA A 63 16.90 -8.69 -1.22
CA ALA A 63 17.48 -9.79 -0.46
C ALA A 63 17.18 -11.18 -1.07
N GLY A 64 16.24 -11.25 -2.02
CA GLY A 64 15.86 -12.48 -2.71
C GLY A 64 14.86 -13.35 -1.95
N GLU A 65 14.13 -12.80 -0.97
CA GLU A 65 13.15 -13.55 -0.17
C GLU A 65 11.98 -14.11 -1.00
N PHE A 66 11.74 -13.56 -2.19
CA PHE A 66 10.63 -13.96 -3.07
C PHE A 66 11.07 -14.80 -4.28
N LYS A 67 12.31 -15.31 -4.31
CA LYS A 67 12.83 -16.07 -5.47
C LYS A 67 12.08 -17.37 -5.79
N ASP A 68 11.39 -17.93 -4.79
CA ASP A 68 10.66 -19.19 -4.89
C ASP A 68 9.12 -19.01 -4.82
N TYR A 69 8.65 -17.76 -4.91
CA TYR A 69 7.22 -17.40 -4.86
C TYR A 69 6.55 -17.38 -6.23
#